data_AF-A0A4R4LHV6-F1
#
_entry.id   AF-A0A4R4LHV6-F1
#
_cell.length_a   1.000
_cell.length_b   1.000
_cell.length_c   1.000
_cell.angle_alpha   90.00
_cell.angle_beta   90.00
_cell.angle_gamma   90.00
#
_symmetry.space_group_name_H-M   'P 1'
#
loop_
_entity.id
_entity.type
_entity.pdbx_description
1 polymer ?
#
loop_
_entity_poly.entity_id
_entity_poly.type
_entity_poly.pdbx_seq_one_letter_code
_entity_poly.pdbx_strand_id
1 'polypeptide(L)'
;MAQVYRSGRPYGTGQPARLTAHEVRTRTFAPRRRGVDPDEVRAFQSRVADELAGLHDQLRLLVQENDRIKQALRDWQTLHARECRTPNGGHW
;
A
#
# COMPACT_ATOMS: atom_id res chain seq x y z
N MET A 1 12.07 -3.17 -32.04
CA MET A 1 11.11 -2.42 -31.19
C MET A 1 11.47 -2.63 -29.72
N ALA A 2 12.45 -1.90 -29.19
CA ALA A 2 12.88 -2.04 -27.80
C ALA A 2 11.94 -1.25 -26.88
N GLN A 3 11.08 -1.92 -26.14
CA GLN A 3 10.28 -1.29 -25.09
C GLN A 3 11.16 -0.99 -23.89
N VAL A 4 11.53 0.28 -23.76
CA VAL A 4 12.09 0.86 -22.54
C VAL A 4 10.99 0.87 -21.49
N TYR A 5 11.15 0.09 -20.42
CA TYR A 5 10.33 0.17 -19.20
C TYR A 5 10.57 1.51 -18.50
N ARG A 6 9.97 2.58 -19.03
CA ARG A 6 9.89 3.89 -18.36
C ARG A 6 8.65 3.88 -17.46
N SER A 7 8.89 3.99 -16.15
CA SER A 7 7.92 4.22 -15.08
C SER A 7 7.06 3.02 -14.65
N GLY A 8 7.54 2.31 -13.62
CA GLY A 8 6.72 1.41 -12.81
C GLY A 8 5.75 2.19 -11.93
N ARG A 9 4.65 2.66 -12.51
CA ARG A 9 3.44 2.98 -11.74
C ARG A 9 2.62 1.70 -11.64
N PRO A 10 2.48 1.07 -10.46
CA PRO A 10 1.44 0.07 -10.30
C PRO A 10 0.10 0.78 -10.49
N TYR A 11 -0.69 0.17 -11.35
CA TYR A 11 -2.00 0.58 -11.84
C TYR A 11 -2.85 1.22 -10.76
N GLY A 12 -3.43 2.39 -11.08
CA GLY A 12 -4.68 2.82 -10.48
C GLY A 12 -5.75 1.81 -10.89
N THR A 13 -5.83 0.73 -10.14
CA THR A 13 -6.97 -0.17 -10.19
C THR A 13 -8.16 0.62 -9.68
N GLY A 14 -9.28 0.58 -10.41
CA GLY A 14 -10.58 1.05 -9.95
C GLY A 14 -11.10 0.20 -8.78
N GLN A 15 -10.25 -0.04 -7.80
CA GLN A 15 -10.60 -0.71 -6.57
C GLN A 15 -11.45 0.27 -5.79
N PRO A 16 -12.69 -0.12 -5.42
CA PRO A 16 -13.50 0.70 -4.54
C PRO A 16 -12.67 1.04 -3.29
N ALA A 17 -12.88 2.24 -2.75
CA ALA A 17 -12.19 2.69 -1.54
C ALA A 17 -12.23 1.56 -0.51
N ARG A 18 -11.05 1.17 -0.01
CA ARG A 18 -10.94 0.06 0.96
C ARG A 18 -11.79 0.43 2.17
N LEU A 19 -12.67 -0.49 2.57
CA LEU A 19 -13.48 -0.33 3.78
C LEU A 19 -12.56 -0.01 4.95
N THR A 20 -12.89 1.04 5.71
CA THR A 20 -12.08 1.46 6.85
C THR A 20 -12.55 0.77 8.13
N ALA A 21 -11.63 0.58 9.08
CA ALA A 21 -11.97 0.06 10.40
C ALA A 21 -13.01 0.94 11.12
N HIS A 22 -13.00 2.25 10.88
CA HIS A 22 -14.00 3.16 11.44
C HIS A 22 -15.38 2.92 10.83
N GLU A 23 -15.48 2.79 9.51
CA GLU A 23 -16.74 2.49 8.83
C GLU A 23 -17.33 1.15 9.28
N VAL A 24 -16.50 0.14 9.58
CA VAL A 24 -16.98 -1.13 10.14
C VAL A 24 -17.59 -0.93 11.53
N ARG A 25 -16.93 -0.18 12.43
CA ARG A 25 -17.40 0.06 13.81
C ARG A 25 -18.69 0.87 13.88
N THR A 26 -18.88 1.79 12.93
CA THR A 26 -20.03 2.71 12.92
C THR A 26 -21.17 2.25 12.02
N ARG A 27 -21.01 1.11 11.33
CA ARG A 27 -22.03 0.57 10.43
C ARG A 27 -23.27 0.15 11.22
N THR A 28 -24.36 0.88 11.00
CA THR A 28 -25.67 0.53 11.56
C THR A 28 -26.47 -0.34 10.57
N PHE A 29 -27.27 -1.25 11.12
CA PHE A 29 -28.16 -2.11 10.37
C PHE A 29 -29.60 -1.84 10.79
N ALA A 30 -30.52 -1.80 9.83
CA ALA A 30 -31.93 -1.59 10.13
C ALA A 30 -32.50 -2.81 10.89
N PRO A 31 -33.23 -2.60 12.00
CA PRO A 31 -33.80 -3.70 12.77
C PRO A 31 -34.87 -4.45 11.96
N ARG A 32 -34.92 -5.77 12.12
CA ARG A 32 -35.91 -6.66 11.47
C ARG A 32 -36.54 -7.59 12.51
N ARG A 33 -37.82 -7.95 12.34
CA ARG A 33 -38.61 -8.77 13.29
C ARG A 33 -37.98 -10.13 13.65
N ARG A 34 -37.07 -10.66 12.83
CA ARG A 34 -36.28 -11.89 13.08
C ARG A 34 -34.81 -11.64 12.74
N GLY A 35 -34.24 -10.57 13.27
CA GLY A 35 -32.83 -10.21 13.09
C GLY A 35 -31.91 -10.88 14.10
N VAL A 36 -30.60 -10.80 13.84
CA VAL A 36 -29.54 -11.17 14.78
C VAL A 36 -29.53 -10.18 15.95
N ASP A 37 -29.07 -10.65 17.12
CA ASP A 37 -28.86 -9.80 18.29
C ASP A 37 -27.95 -8.60 17.94
N PRO A 38 -28.40 -7.35 18.13
CA PRO A 38 -27.60 -6.16 17.89
C PRO A 38 -26.26 -6.12 18.64
N ASP A 39 -26.19 -6.71 19.84
CA ASP A 39 -24.96 -6.70 20.65
C ASP A 39 -23.94 -7.71 20.13
N GLU A 40 -24.37 -8.88 19.68
CA GLU A 40 -23.50 -9.84 19.00
C GLU A 40 -22.94 -9.24 17.69
N VAL A 41 -23.78 -8.54 16.93
CA VAL A 41 -23.36 -7.84 15.71
C VAL A 41 -22.32 -6.77 16.04
N ARG A 42 -22.52 -5.96 17.09
CA ARG A 42 -21.53 -4.95 17.52
C ARG A 42 -20.22 -5.58 17.98
N ALA A 43 -20.27 -6.68 18.73
CA ALA A 43 -19.07 -7.40 19.16
C ALA A 43 -18.29 -7.99 17.97
N PHE A 44 -19.00 -8.51 16.97
CA PHE A 44 -18.38 -8.99 15.74
C PHE A 44 -17.77 -7.85 14.91
N GLN A 45 -18.50 -6.75 14.69
CA GLN A 45 -17.98 -5.56 14.01
C GLN A 45 -16.70 -5.02 14.67
N SER A 46 -16.65 -5.00 16.00
CA SER A 46 -15.49 -4.52 16.74
C SER A 46 -14.25 -5.36 16.44
N ARG A 47 -14.38 -6.70 16.49
CA ARG A 47 -13.28 -7.63 16.15
C ARG A 47 -12.82 -7.46 14.70
N VAL A 48 -13.76 -7.41 13.75
CA VAL A 48 -13.45 -7.22 12.33
C VAL A 48 -12.73 -5.88 12.11
N ALA A 49 -13.14 -4.82 12.81
CA ALA A 49 -12.51 -3.53 12.71
C ALA A 49 -11.09 -3.51 13.31
N ASP A 50 -10.85 -4.22 14.39
CA ASP A 50 -9.52 -4.36 14.99
C ASP A 50 -8.57 -5.11 14.04
N GLU A 51 -9.03 -6.22 13.46
CA GLU A 51 -8.26 -6.97 12.46
C GLU A 51 -7.97 -6.14 11.21
N LEU A 52 -8.98 -5.40 10.71
CA LEU A 52 -8.83 -4.53 9.54
C LEU A 52 -7.87 -3.38 9.80
N ALA A 53 -7.85 -2.83 11.02
CA ALA A 53 -6.86 -1.83 11.43
C ALA A 53 -5.44 -2.43 11.41
N GLY A 54 -5.26 -3.62 11.99
CA GLY A 54 -3.97 -4.32 11.98
C GLY A 54 -3.45 -4.59 10.57
N LEU A 55 -4.33 -5.04 9.66
CA LEU A 55 -3.97 -5.28 8.25
C LEU A 55 -3.57 -3.99 7.53
N HIS A 56 -4.26 -2.88 7.78
CA HIS A 56 -3.90 -1.59 7.18
C HIS A 56 -2.57 -1.07 7.71
N ASP A 57 -2.27 -1.25 9.00
CA ASP A 57 -0.96 -0.90 9.55
C ASP A 57 0.17 -1.73 8.96
N GLN A 58 -0.02 -3.05 8.83
CA GLN A 58 0.96 -3.92 8.15
C GLN A 58 1.18 -3.51 6.70
N LEU A 59 0.11 -3.21 5.97
CA LEU A 59 0.21 -2.73 4.58
C LEU A 59 0.97 -1.41 4.50
N ARG A 60 0.71 -0.48 5.42
CA ARG A 60 1.43 0.80 5.49
C ARG A 60 2.92 0.57 5.75
N LEU A 61 3.27 -0.31 6.69
CA LEU A 61 4.66 -0.66 6.97
C LEU A 61 5.34 -1.30 5.74
N LEU A 62 4.67 -2.22 5.05
CA LEU A 62 5.21 -2.84 3.85
C LEU A 62 5.45 -1.84 2.72
N VAL A 63 4.54 -0.88 2.53
CA VAL A 63 4.71 0.20 1.55
C VAL A 63 5.92 1.06 1.92
N GLN A 64 6.05 1.45 3.19
CA GLN A 64 7.18 2.25 3.67
C GLN A 64 8.51 1.53 3.47
N GLU A 65 8.58 0.23 3.78
CA GLU A 65 9.79 -0.56 3.59
C GLU A 65 10.13 -0.73 2.10
N ASN A 66 9.11 -0.97 1.26
CA ASN A 66 9.28 -1.06 -0.17
C ASN A 66 9.83 0.25 -0.77
N ASP A 67 9.31 1.39 -0.30
CA ASP A 67 9.77 2.70 -0.73
C ASP A 67 11.21 2.98 -0.28
N ARG A 68 11.57 2.57 0.94
CA ARG A 68 12.96 2.63 1.44
C ARG A 68 13.92 1.83 0.55
N ILE A 69 13.56 0.58 0.24
CA ILE A 69 14.37 -0.30 -0.62
C ILE A 69 14.51 0.31 -2.02
N LYS A 70 13.42 0.78 -2.61
CA LYS A 70 13.42 1.45 -3.92
C LYS A 70 14.31 2.69 -3.92
N GLN A 71 14.30 3.47 -2.84
CA GLN A 71 15.14 4.65 -2.72
C GLN A 71 16.62 4.27 -2.65
N ALA A 72 16.99 3.32 -1.80
CA ALA A 72 18.37 2.83 -1.71
C ALA A 72 18.89 2.30 -3.06
N LEU A 73 18.04 1.57 -3.81
CA LEU A 73 18.39 1.08 -5.14
C LEU A 73 18.62 2.23 -6.14
N ARG A 74 17.76 3.26 -6.13
CA ARG A 74 17.92 4.44 -6.99
C ARG A 74 19.19 5.22 -6.66
N ASP A 75 19.50 5.35 -5.39
CA ASP A 75 20.69 6.08 -4.93
C ASP A 75 21.96 5.34 -5.38
N TRP A 76 21.99 4.01 -5.19
CA TRP A 76 23.08 3.17 -5.70
C TRP A 76 23.23 3.26 -7.22
N GLN A 77 22.13 3.14 -7.98
CA GLN A 77 22.16 3.29 -9.45
C GLN A 77 22.68 4.67 -9.87
N THR A 78 22.32 5.72 -9.13
CA THR A 78 22.76 7.09 -9.42
C THR A 78 24.24 7.28 -9.14
N LEU A 79 24.75 6.73 -8.04
CA LEU A 79 26.18 6.74 -7.72
C LEU A 79 26.97 5.97 -8.78
N HIS A 80 26.55 4.75 -9.09
CA HIS A 80 27.22 3.91 -10.10
C HIS A 80 27.19 4.53 -11.50
N ALA A 81 26.08 5.16 -11.90
CA ALA A 81 25.99 5.86 -13.19
C ALA A 81 26.90 7.09 -13.27
N ARG A 82 27.24 7.72 -12.13
CA ARG A 82 28.22 8.82 -12.08
C ARG A 82 29.64 8.27 -12.17
N GLU A 83 29.93 7.16 -11.50
CA GLU A 83 31.22 6.46 -11.56
C GLU A 83 31.51 5.93 -12.97
N CYS A 84 30.54 5.30 -13.64
CA CYS A 84 30.69 4.86 -15.03
C CYS A 84 30.73 6.01 -16.05
N ARG A 85 30.35 7.24 -15.65
CA ARG A 85 30.45 8.46 -16.45
C ARG A 85 31.73 9.24 -16.11
N THR A 86 32.77 8.59 -15.60
CA THR A 86 34.13 9.13 -15.71
C THR A 86 34.41 9.44 -17.19
N PRO A 87 34.85 10.66 -17.52
CA PRO A 87 35.13 11.01 -18.90
C PRO A 87 36.29 10.12 -19.35
N ASN A 88 36.11 9.41 -20.46
CA ASN A 88 37.25 9.13 -21.34
C ASN A 88 37.80 10.48 -21.82
N GLY A 89 38.51 11.18 -20.93
CA GLY A 89 39.37 12.32 -21.19
C GLY A 89 40.78 11.81 -21.49
N GLY A 90 40.88 10.71 -22.22
CA GLY A 90 42.12 10.27 -22.83
C GLY A 90 42.30 11.05 -24.12
N HIS A 91 43.15 12.08 -24.05
CA HIS A 91 43.82 12.67 -25.20
C HIS A 91 44.31 11.58 -26.17
N TRP A 92 43.92 11.68 -27.44
CA TRP A 92 44.73 11.35 -28.61
C TRP A 92 44.37 12.32 -29.72
#